data_AF-A0AAN1A883-F1
#
_entry.id   AF-A0AAN1A883-F1
#
_cell.length_a   1.000
_cell.length_b   1.000
_cell.length_c   1.000
_cell.angle_alpha   90.00
_cell.angle_beta   90.00
_cell.angle_gamma   90.00
#
_symmetry.space_group_name_H-M   'P 1'
#
loop_
_entity.id
_entity.type
_entity.pdbx_description
1 polymer ?
#
loop_
_entity_poly.entity_id
_entity_poly.type
_entity_poly.pdbx_seq_one_letter_code
_entity_poly.pdbx_strand_id
1 'polypeptide(L)'
;MSTGKFILHSGYIPSGDQPEAIARLIAGVEAGATHQTLQGITGSGKTFTMANVIHRLQRPTLILAPNKTLTAQLYLEMKQFFPENAVEYFVSYYDFFQPEVYIPGSDRFIPKDSAINDHLERLRLSTTKALIERQDVIVVASVSSIYGLGKVRTSS
;
A
#
# COMPACT_ATOMS: atom_id res chain seq x y z
N MET A 1 16.24 -10.02 15.93
CA MET A 1 15.60 -10.65 14.75
C MET A 1 14.13 -10.31 14.83
N SER A 2 13.58 -9.52 13.89
CA SER A 2 12.13 -9.24 13.93
C SER A 2 11.39 -10.57 13.81
N THR A 3 10.37 -10.76 14.62
CA THR A 3 9.64 -12.04 14.76
C THR A 3 8.82 -12.41 13.52
N GLY A 4 8.96 -11.69 12.41
CA GLY A 4 8.22 -11.89 11.16
C GLY A 4 6.71 -11.74 11.32
N LYS A 5 6.24 -11.21 12.46
CA LYS A 5 4.82 -11.12 12.81
C LYS A 5 4.36 -9.66 12.81
N PHE A 6 3.14 -9.42 12.32
CA PHE A 6 2.44 -8.16 12.47
C PHE A 6 1.96 -7.95 13.90
N ILE A 7 2.35 -6.82 14.51
CA ILE A 7 1.98 -6.46 15.89
C ILE A 7 1.12 -5.20 15.83
N LEU A 8 -0.18 -5.36 16.12
CA LEU A 8 -1.12 -4.25 16.11
C LEU A 8 -1.05 -3.48 17.44
N HIS A 9 -0.74 -2.20 17.36
CA HIS A 9 -0.80 -1.24 18.46
C HIS A 9 -2.06 -0.39 18.34
N SER A 10 -2.88 -0.39 19.39
CA SER A 10 -4.10 0.44 19.46
C SER A 10 -4.56 0.58 20.90
N GLY A 11 -5.02 1.78 21.27
CA GLY A 11 -5.76 2.00 22.53
C GLY A 11 -7.24 1.62 22.45
N TYR A 12 -7.71 1.24 21.25
CA TYR A 12 -9.09 0.88 20.98
C TYR A 12 -9.23 -0.62 20.74
N ILE A 13 -10.34 -1.20 21.18
CA ILE A 13 -10.76 -2.57 20.89
C ILE A 13 -11.84 -2.51 19.80
N PRO A 14 -11.89 -3.46 18.85
CA PRO A 14 -12.97 -3.50 17.86
C PRO A 14 -14.35 -3.45 18.51
N SER A 15 -15.22 -2.57 18.00
CA SER A 15 -16.55 -2.30 18.57
C SER A 15 -17.61 -2.12 17.47
N GLY A 16 -18.89 -2.09 17.87
CA GLY A 16 -20.01 -2.08 16.92
C GLY A 16 -19.98 -3.29 16.01
N ASP A 17 -20.07 -3.07 14.70
CA ASP A 17 -20.06 -4.12 13.67
C ASP A 17 -18.66 -4.64 13.31
N GLN A 18 -17.59 -4.01 13.84
CA GLN A 18 -16.21 -4.35 13.48
C GLN A 18 -15.83 -5.80 13.85
N PRO A 19 -16.16 -6.35 15.05
CA PRO A 19 -15.78 -7.72 15.41
C PRO A 19 -16.34 -8.75 14.42
N GLU A 20 -17.60 -8.60 14.01
CA GLU A 20 -18.24 -9.49 13.06
C GLU A 20 -17.64 -9.34 11.65
N ALA A 21 -17.41 -8.10 11.20
CA ALA A 21 -16.76 -7.83 9.92
C ALA A 21 -15.35 -8.46 9.85
N ILE A 22 -14.54 -8.31 10.90
CA ILE A 22 -13.20 -8.92 11.01
C ILE A 22 -13.30 -10.45 10.93
N ALA A 23 -14.21 -11.06 11.71
CA ALA A 23 -14.38 -12.51 11.74
C ALA A 23 -14.79 -13.07 10.37
N ARG A 24 -15.74 -12.42 9.69
CA ARG A 24 -16.19 -12.82 8.35
C ARG A 24 -15.08 -12.74 7.31
N LEU A 25 -14.32 -11.64 7.30
CA LEU A 25 -13.22 -11.46 6.34
C LEU A 25 -12.13 -12.53 6.52
N ILE A 26 -11.77 -12.84 7.77
CA ILE A 26 -10.77 -13.86 8.09
C ILE A 26 -11.26 -15.24 7.66
N ALA A 27 -12.49 -15.62 8.04
CA ALA A 27 -13.07 -16.89 7.68
C ALA A 27 -13.14 -17.08 6.15
N GLY A 28 -13.48 -16.01 5.40
CA GLY A 28 -13.46 -16.06 3.94
C GLY A 28 -12.07 -16.30 3.38
N VAL A 29 -11.02 -15.65 3.93
CA VAL A 29 -9.64 -15.89 3.48
C VAL A 29 -9.20 -17.32 3.78
N GLU A 30 -9.50 -17.83 4.97
CA GLU A 30 -9.15 -19.19 5.39
C GLU A 30 -9.90 -20.26 4.58
N ALA A 31 -11.13 -19.96 4.15
CA ALA A 31 -11.90 -20.80 3.24
C ALA A 31 -11.42 -20.73 1.77
N GLY A 32 -10.38 -19.95 1.47
CA GLY A 32 -9.82 -19.80 0.12
C GLY A 32 -10.57 -18.82 -0.78
N ALA A 33 -11.43 -17.95 -0.23
CA ALA A 33 -12.09 -16.91 -1.01
C ALA A 33 -11.05 -15.94 -1.56
N THR A 34 -11.05 -15.78 -2.89
CA THR A 34 -10.13 -14.88 -3.61
C THR A 34 -10.62 -13.42 -3.61
N HIS A 35 -11.92 -13.20 -3.46
CA HIS A 35 -12.54 -11.88 -3.50
C HIS A 35 -13.53 -11.73 -2.35
N GLN A 36 -13.43 -10.62 -1.62
CA GLN A 36 -14.33 -10.26 -0.52
C GLN A 36 -14.56 -8.76 -0.51
N THR A 37 -15.68 -8.31 0.05
CA THR A 37 -16.03 -6.89 0.13
C THR A 37 -16.40 -6.51 1.56
N LEU A 38 -15.64 -5.58 2.13
CA LEU A 38 -16.01 -4.93 3.40
C LEU A 38 -16.97 -3.78 3.10
N GLN A 39 -18.28 -4.02 3.29
CA GLN A 39 -19.28 -2.96 3.24
C GLN A 39 -19.28 -2.19 4.56
N GLY A 40 -18.83 -0.94 4.54
CA GLY A 40 -18.78 -0.10 5.73
C GLY A 40 -19.08 1.36 5.41
N ILE A 41 -19.92 1.98 6.22
CA ILE A 41 -20.24 3.40 6.11
C ILE A 41 -19.01 4.28 6.41
N THR A 42 -19.04 5.54 5.99
CA THR A 42 -17.98 6.50 6.35
C THR A 42 -17.92 6.68 7.86
N GLY A 43 -16.70 6.74 8.42
CA GLY A 43 -16.50 6.86 9.87
C GLY A 43 -16.57 5.54 10.66
N SER A 44 -16.89 4.40 10.04
CA SER A 44 -16.99 3.12 10.75
C SER A 44 -15.65 2.48 11.15
N GLY A 45 -14.52 3.16 10.94
CA GLY A 45 -13.19 2.63 11.26
C GLY A 45 -12.72 1.50 10.34
N LYS A 46 -12.95 1.63 9.01
CA LYS A 46 -12.53 0.63 8.02
C LYS A 46 -11.04 0.33 8.06
N THR A 47 -10.18 1.35 8.22
CA THR A 47 -8.74 1.15 8.33
C THR A 47 -8.38 0.26 9.53
N PHE A 48 -8.98 0.53 10.69
CA PHE A 48 -8.75 -0.26 11.90
C PHE A 48 -9.29 -1.71 11.78
N THR A 49 -10.42 -1.87 11.09
CA THR A 49 -10.96 -3.20 10.74
C THR A 49 -9.93 -3.99 9.91
N MET A 50 -9.37 -3.38 8.87
CA MET A 50 -8.35 -4.02 8.03
C MET A 50 -7.03 -4.25 8.78
N ALA A 51 -6.62 -3.36 9.67
CA ALA A 51 -5.45 -3.57 10.53
C ALA A 51 -5.62 -4.82 11.41
N ASN A 52 -6.79 -5.04 12.00
CA ASN A 52 -7.08 -6.26 12.74
C ASN A 52 -7.03 -7.51 11.86
N VAL A 53 -7.52 -7.43 10.61
CA VAL A 53 -7.45 -8.54 9.65
C VAL A 53 -5.99 -8.87 9.31
N ILE A 54 -5.15 -7.87 9.01
CA ILE A 54 -3.72 -8.05 8.73
C ILE A 54 -3.01 -8.69 9.92
N HIS A 55 -3.26 -8.17 11.13
CA HIS A 55 -2.70 -8.70 12.37
C HIS A 55 -3.13 -10.14 12.66
N ARG A 56 -4.34 -10.56 12.29
CA ARG A 56 -4.77 -11.94 12.54
C ARG A 56 -4.28 -12.92 11.47
N LEU A 57 -4.29 -12.50 10.21
CA LEU A 57 -3.90 -13.36 9.08
C LEU A 57 -2.38 -13.52 8.94
N GLN A 58 -1.59 -12.55 9.43
CA GLN A 58 -0.13 -12.61 9.39
C GLN A 58 0.44 -12.75 7.95
N ARG A 59 -0.11 -12.00 6.99
CA ARG A 59 0.26 -12.06 5.57
C ARG A 59 0.79 -10.71 5.07
N PRO A 60 1.88 -10.67 4.28
CA PRO A 60 2.28 -9.47 3.57
C PRO A 60 1.09 -8.89 2.80
N THR A 61 0.88 -7.58 2.91
CA THR A 61 -0.35 -6.95 2.42
C THR A 61 -0.03 -5.74 1.55
N LEU A 62 -0.72 -5.64 0.40
CA LEU A 62 -0.71 -4.47 -0.47
C LEU A 62 -2.05 -3.72 -0.32
N ILE A 63 -1.98 -2.45 0.05
CA ILE A 63 -3.12 -1.54 0.11
C ILE A 63 -3.03 -0.61 -1.09
N LEU A 64 -4.00 -0.71 -2.01
CA LEU A 64 -4.07 0.16 -3.20
C LEU A 64 -5.04 1.30 -2.96
N ALA A 65 -4.56 2.53 -3.14
CA ALA A 65 -5.36 3.75 -3.07
C ALA A 65 -5.38 4.49 -4.43
N PRO A 66 -6.48 5.19 -4.77
CA PRO A 66 -6.66 5.81 -6.07
C PRO A 66 -5.82 7.09 -6.26
N ASN A 67 -5.32 7.71 -5.18
CA ASN A 67 -4.56 8.96 -5.26
C ASN A 67 -3.49 9.06 -4.16
N LYS A 68 -2.50 9.95 -4.37
CA LYS A 68 -1.36 10.15 -3.46
C LYS A 68 -1.82 10.62 -2.06
N THR A 69 -2.85 11.47 -1.97
CA THR A 69 -3.35 12.00 -0.69
C THR A 69 -3.89 10.90 0.22
N LEU A 70 -4.79 10.05 -0.29
CA LEU A 70 -5.33 8.93 0.48
C LEU A 70 -4.25 7.86 0.75
N THR A 71 -3.32 7.66 -0.19
CA THR A 71 -2.17 6.77 0.03
C THR A 71 -1.35 7.24 1.24
N ALA A 72 -1.04 8.54 1.32
CA ALA A 72 -0.29 9.12 2.43
C ALA A 72 -1.05 9.01 3.75
N GLN A 73 -2.36 9.28 3.75
CA GLN A 73 -3.20 9.11 4.94
C GLN A 73 -3.17 7.66 5.45
N LEU A 74 -3.43 6.68 4.57
CA LEU A 74 -3.44 5.26 4.94
C LEU A 74 -2.06 4.78 5.38
N TYR A 75 -0.98 5.29 4.78
CA TYR A 75 0.39 5.00 5.19
C TYR A 75 0.65 5.46 6.63
N LEU A 76 0.24 6.68 6.98
CA LEU A 76 0.39 7.21 8.33
C LEU A 76 -0.45 6.43 9.35
N GLU A 77 -1.72 6.13 9.02
CA GLU A 77 -2.59 5.30 9.88
C GLU A 77 -1.98 3.91 10.10
N MET A 78 -1.48 3.26 9.05
CA MET A 78 -0.83 1.94 9.15
C MET A 78 0.47 2.00 9.92
N LYS A 79 1.29 3.05 9.78
CA LYS A 79 2.50 3.26 10.59
C LYS A 79 2.17 3.40 12.08
N GLN A 80 1.07 4.07 12.41
CA GLN A 80 0.60 4.18 13.79
C GLN A 80 0.12 2.83 14.34
N PHE A 81 -0.59 2.05 13.54
CA PHE A 81 -1.05 0.72 13.93
C PHE A 81 0.06 -0.32 14.02
N PHE A 82 1.11 -0.20 13.21
CA PHE A 82 2.19 -1.20 13.11
C PHE A 82 3.59 -0.55 13.20
N PRO A 83 3.93 0.12 14.32
CA PRO A 83 5.18 0.87 14.46
C PRO A 83 6.43 -0.03 14.42
N GLU A 84 6.28 -1.33 14.69
CA GLU A 84 7.38 -2.32 14.70
C GLU A 84 7.56 -3.04 13.36
N ASN A 85 6.58 -2.95 12.46
CA ASN A 85 6.58 -3.66 11.18
C ASN A 85 7.02 -2.77 10.01
N ALA A 86 7.34 -3.40 8.88
CA ALA A 86 7.71 -2.69 7.66
C ALA A 86 6.45 -2.15 6.95
N VAL A 87 5.96 -1.00 7.41
CA VAL A 87 4.98 -0.22 6.65
C VAL A 87 5.73 0.65 5.65
N GLU A 88 5.47 0.43 4.37
CA GLU A 88 6.20 1.02 3.24
C GLU A 88 5.26 1.88 2.39
N TYR A 89 5.81 2.91 1.76
CA TYR A 89 5.07 3.87 0.93
C TYR A 89 5.54 3.79 -0.52
N PHE A 90 4.61 3.47 -1.43
CA PHE A 90 4.95 3.21 -2.83
C PHE A 90 4.08 4.00 -3.80
N VAL A 91 4.59 5.15 -4.24
CA VAL A 91 3.91 6.01 -5.23
C VAL A 91 4.84 6.35 -6.39
N SER A 92 4.31 7.00 -7.43
CA SER A 92 5.16 7.58 -8.48
C SER A 92 6.18 8.52 -7.87
N TYR A 93 7.45 8.31 -8.21
CA TYR A 93 8.56 9.17 -7.79
C TYR A 93 8.65 10.46 -8.61
N TYR A 94 7.75 10.69 -9.57
CA TYR A 94 7.66 11.96 -10.26
C TYR A 94 6.82 12.97 -9.47
N ASP A 95 7.37 14.16 -9.25
CA ASP A 95 6.62 15.33 -8.78
C ASP A 95 5.78 15.91 -9.92
N PHE A 96 6.37 15.96 -11.12
CA PHE A 96 5.69 16.31 -12.36
C PHE A 96 6.10 15.34 -13.47
N PHE A 97 5.15 14.97 -14.31
CA PHE A 97 5.38 14.11 -15.47
C PHE A 97 4.50 14.55 -16.64
N GLN A 98 5.14 14.94 -17.73
CA GLN A 98 4.54 15.20 -19.02
C GLN A 98 4.96 14.09 -19.99
N PRO A 99 4.01 13.28 -20.50
CA PRO A 99 4.32 12.30 -21.53
C PRO A 99 4.71 13.00 -22.84
N GLU A 100 5.44 12.28 -23.67
CA GLU A 100 5.66 12.68 -25.06
C GLU A 100 4.36 12.57 -25.85
N VAL A 101 3.99 13.63 -26.58
CA VAL A 101 2.75 13.69 -27.35
C VAL A 101 3.00 14.35 -28.69
N TYR A 102 2.54 13.71 -29.75
CA TYR A 102 2.41 14.31 -31.07
C TYR A 102 0.95 14.67 -31.34
N ILE A 103 0.68 15.91 -31.75
CA ILE A 103 -0.66 16.43 -32.04
C ILE A 103 -0.79 16.64 -33.56
N PRO A 104 -1.46 15.71 -34.29
CA PRO A 104 -1.49 15.75 -35.75
C PRO A 104 -2.17 17.01 -36.32
N GLY A 105 -3.22 17.52 -35.66
CA GLY A 105 -3.99 18.65 -36.15
C GLY A 105 -3.23 19.98 -36.16
N SER A 106 -2.13 20.08 -35.43
CA SER A 106 -1.28 21.29 -35.37
C SER A 106 0.18 21.00 -35.70
N ASP A 107 0.49 19.80 -36.18
CA ASP A 107 1.85 19.31 -36.43
C ASP A 107 2.82 19.61 -35.28
N ARG A 108 2.31 19.49 -34.04
CA ARG A 108 3.07 19.87 -32.84
C ARG A 108 3.58 18.64 -32.12
N PHE A 109 4.88 18.59 -31.93
CA PHE A 109 5.53 17.65 -31.05
C PHE A 109 5.79 18.28 -29.68
N ILE A 110 5.32 17.62 -28.63
CA ILE A 110 5.54 17.98 -27.23
C ILE A 110 6.48 16.92 -26.65
N PRO A 111 7.75 17.25 -26.35
CA PRO A 111 8.69 16.30 -25.79
C PRO A 111 8.28 15.93 -24.36
N LYS A 112 8.78 14.77 -23.90
CA LYS A 112 8.67 14.38 -22.49
C LYS A 112 9.39 15.41 -21.61
N ASP A 113 8.80 15.69 -20.45
CA ASP A 113 9.42 16.49 -19.39
C ASP A 113 9.01 15.90 -18.03
N SER A 114 9.93 15.87 -17.08
CA SER A 114 9.65 15.25 -15.78
C SER A 114 10.60 15.74 -14.70
N ALA A 115 10.08 15.87 -13.48
CA ALA A 115 10.86 16.13 -12.28
C ALA A 115 10.77 14.92 -11.33
N ILE A 116 11.93 14.40 -10.92
CA ILE A 116 12.04 13.26 -10.00
C ILE A 116 12.15 13.78 -8.57
N ASN A 117 11.51 13.06 -7.65
CA ASN A 117 11.58 13.24 -6.22
C ASN A 117 12.45 12.14 -5.60
N ASP A 118 13.69 12.48 -5.26
CA ASP A 118 14.67 11.53 -4.68
C ASP A 118 14.18 10.89 -3.38
N HIS A 119 13.36 11.59 -2.60
CA HIS A 119 12.81 11.01 -1.37
C HIS A 119 11.81 9.89 -1.69
N LEU A 120 10.92 10.11 -2.65
CA LEU A 120 9.98 9.07 -3.10
C LEU A 120 10.69 7.90 -3.78
N GLU A 121 11.76 8.15 -4.53
CA GLU A 121 12.60 7.09 -5.09
C GLU A 121 13.23 6.22 -3.99
N ARG A 122 13.83 6.85 -2.96
CA ARG A 122 14.37 6.13 -1.80
C ARG A 122 13.32 5.29 -1.08
N LEU A 123 12.10 5.78 -0.92
CA LEU A 123 11.00 5.01 -0.32
C LEU A 123 10.62 3.79 -1.16
N ARG A 124 10.62 3.90 -2.50
CA ARG A 124 10.39 2.75 -3.38
C ARG A 124 11.49 1.70 -3.26
N LEU A 125 12.76 2.12 -3.17
CA LEU A 125 13.89 1.22 -2.95
C LEU A 125 13.81 0.54 -1.56
N SER A 126 13.41 1.28 -0.53
CA SER A 126 13.10 0.72 0.79
C SER A 126 12.03 -0.37 0.69
N THR A 127 10.97 -0.11 -0.08
CA THR A 127 9.86 -1.06 -0.27
C THR A 127 10.33 -2.36 -0.90
N THR A 128 11.07 -2.30 -2.00
CA THR A 128 11.55 -3.51 -2.69
C THR A 128 12.52 -4.31 -1.83
N LYS A 129 13.39 -3.64 -1.08
CA LYS A 129 14.28 -4.26 -0.10
C LYS A 129 13.49 -4.97 1.01
N ALA A 130 12.50 -4.29 1.61
CA ALA A 130 11.68 -4.85 2.67
C ALA A 130 10.95 -6.13 2.23
N LEU A 131 10.41 -6.15 1.01
CA LEU A 131 9.73 -7.33 0.45
C LEU A 131 10.67 -8.54 0.25
N ILE A 132 11.97 -8.31 0.08
CA ILE A 132 12.97 -9.39 -0.03
C ILE A 132 13.41 -9.86 1.36
N GLU A 133 13.57 -8.94 2.31
CA GLU A 133 14.19 -9.21 3.61
C GLU A 133 13.19 -9.63 4.70
N ARG A 134 11.89 -9.36 4.54
CA ARG A 134 10.89 -9.47 5.61
C ARG A 134 9.57 -10.08 5.13
N GLN A 135 8.84 -10.69 6.07
CA GLN A 135 7.49 -11.23 5.85
C GLN A 135 6.40 -10.33 6.45
N ASP A 136 6.77 -9.41 7.35
CA ASP A 136 5.88 -8.49 8.03
C ASP A 136 5.82 -7.11 7.32
N VAL A 137 5.49 -7.13 6.02
CA VAL A 137 5.47 -5.95 5.15
C VAL A 137 4.04 -5.54 4.78
N ILE A 138 3.69 -4.28 5.03
CA ILE A 138 2.49 -3.63 4.48
C ILE A 138 2.95 -2.56 3.50
N VAL A 139 2.58 -2.70 2.23
CA VAL A 139 2.86 -1.70 1.20
C VAL A 139 1.60 -0.89 0.97
N VAL A 140 1.65 0.42 1.22
CA VAL A 140 0.56 1.34 0.87
C VAL A 140 0.96 2.05 -0.42
N ALA A 141 0.22 1.77 -1.49
CA ALA A 141 0.60 2.14 -2.84
C ALA A 141 -0.50 2.86 -3.61
N SER A 142 -0.09 3.73 -4.55
CA SER A 142 -0.97 4.21 -5.60
C SER A 142 -0.97 3.27 -6.80
N VAL A 143 -1.78 3.58 -7.82
CA VAL A 143 -1.79 2.86 -9.12
C VAL A 143 -0.41 2.74 -9.78
N SER A 144 0.59 3.52 -9.35
CA SER A 144 1.98 3.36 -9.81
C SER A 144 2.58 1.97 -9.56
N SER A 145 1.99 1.15 -8.69
CA SER A 145 2.43 -0.23 -8.40
C SER A 145 2.16 -1.22 -9.53
N ILE A 146 1.24 -0.91 -10.45
CA ILE A 146 0.95 -1.78 -11.61
C ILE A 146 1.83 -1.45 -12.82
N TYR A 147 2.59 -0.36 -12.76
CA TYR A 147 3.53 0.03 -13.81
C TYR A 147 4.86 -0.70 -13.61
N GLY A 148 5.57 -0.91 -14.73
CA GLY A 148 6.85 -1.62 -14.74
C GLY A 148 7.83 -1.03 -13.73
N LEU A 149 8.18 -1.85 -12.74
CA LEU A 149 9.44 -1.70 -12.00
C LEU A 149 10.53 -2.01 -13.02
N GLY A 150 11.37 -1.03 -13.39
CA GLY A 150 12.51 -1.28 -14.27
C GLY A 150 13.29 -2.52 -13.81
N LYS A 151 13.92 -3.24 -14.75
CA LYS A 151 14.58 -4.56 -14.49
C LYS A 151 15.29 -4.55 -13.13
N VAL A 152 14.86 -5.44 -12.24
CA VAL A 152 15.59 -5.73 -10.99
C VAL A 152 16.99 -6.14 -11.42
N ARG A 153 17.99 -5.29 -11.19
CA ARG A 153 19.39 -5.69 -11.34
C ARG A 153 19.67 -6.63 -10.18
N THR A 154 19.46 -7.92 -10.41
CA THR A 154 20.03 -8.97 -9.57
C THR A 154 21.54 -8.89 -9.75
N SER A 155 22.23 -8.36 -8.75
CA SER A 155 23.68 -8.54 -8.63
C SER A 155 23.96 -10.01 -8.37
N SER A 156 24.17 -10.76 -9.45
CA SER A 156 24.88 -12.03 -9.46
C SER A 156 26.38 -11.79 -9.34
#